data_AF-A0A8H3CDP0-F1
#
_entry.id   AF-A0A8H3CDP0-F1
#
_cell.length_a   1.000
_cell.length_b   1.000
_cell.length_c   1.000
_cell.angle_alpha   90.00
_cell.angle_beta   90.00
_cell.angle_gamma   90.00
#
_symmetry.space_group_name_H-M   'P 1'
#
loop_
_entity.id
_entity.type
_entity.pdbx_description
1 polymer ?
#
loop_
_entity_poly.entity_id
_entity_poly.type
_entity_poly.pdbx_seq_one_letter_code
_entity_poly.pdbx_strand_id
1 'polypeptide(L)'
;MLARFTRTYLVVLVALIVIISLVTLSTHHPLQSYVDPLTGKIFGEGGVEKSSSDVLVAHEMSGVRGGVIMPKLGNATAKAELGRSTWKLMHTMTLRFPDKPTEDERKALESFFYLTSRLYPCGECATEFQALLKKYPPQARTLTT
;
A
#
# COMPACT_ATOMS: atom_id res chain seq x y z
N MET A 1 -59.85 5.68 12.12
CA MET A 1 -58.61 6.25 12.69
C MET A 1 -57.34 5.50 12.27
N LEU A 2 -57.40 4.17 12.05
CA LEU A 2 -56.25 3.35 11.61
C LEU A 2 -55.57 3.84 10.31
N ALA A 3 -56.35 4.23 9.29
CA ALA A 3 -55.80 4.60 7.98
C ALA A 3 -54.86 5.83 7.98
N ARG A 4 -55.04 6.77 8.92
CA ARG A 4 -54.14 7.93 9.05
C ARG A 4 -52.82 7.53 9.68
N PHE A 5 -52.86 6.64 10.67
CA PHE A 5 -51.69 6.12 11.37
C PHE A 5 -50.83 5.26 10.44
N THR A 6 -51.46 4.43 9.61
CA THR A 6 -50.77 3.63 8.57
C THR A 6 -50.09 4.53 7.54
N ARG A 7 -50.72 5.64 7.14
CA ARG A 7 -50.15 6.57 6.16
C ARG A 7 -48.97 7.35 6.70
N THR A 8 -49.02 7.83 7.95
CA THR A 8 -47.88 8.47 8.61
C THR A 8 -46.76 7.47 8.85
N TYR A 9 -47.07 6.23 9.24
CA TYR A 9 -46.09 5.17 9.42
C TYR A 9 -45.34 4.84 8.12
N LEU A 10 -46.06 4.71 6.99
CA LEU A 10 -45.46 4.45 5.69
C LEU A 10 -44.56 5.61 5.22
N VAL A 11 -44.95 6.87 5.45
CA VAL A 11 -44.13 8.03 5.08
C VAL A 11 -42.83 8.07 5.89
N VAL A 12 -42.89 7.80 7.19
CA VAL A 12 -41.70 7.74 8.04
C VAL A 12 -40.79 6.59 7.62
N LEU A 13 -41.35 5.43 7.30
CA LEU A 13 -40.58 4.26 6.86
C LEU A 13 -39.83 4.53 5.55
N VAL A 14 -40.49 5.17 4.57
CA VAL A 14 -39.84 5.58 3.31
C VAL A 14 -38.74 6.62 3.57
N ALA A 15 -38.99 7.61 4.42
CA ALA A 15 -37.97 8.62 4.76
C ALA A 15 -36.73 8.01 5.40
N LEU A 16 -36.91 7.04 6.31
CA LEU A 16 -35.80 6.30 6.92
C LEU A 16 -35.01 5.49 5.90
N ILE A 17 -35.67 4.81 4.95
CA ILE A 17 -34.99 4.07 3.88
C ILE A 17 -34.17 5.00 3.00
N VAL A 18 -34.70 6.18 2.64
CA VAL A 18 -34.00 7.18 1.83
C VAL A 18 -32.77 7.72 2.57
N ILE A 19 -32.90 8.05 3.87
CA ILE A 19 -31.78 8.53 4.68
C ILE A 19 -30.70 7.45 4.79
N ILE A 20 -31.07 6.20 5.06
CA ILE A 20 -30.11 5.08 5.12
C ILE A 20 -29.37 4.92 3.78
N SER A 21 -30.08 5.01 2.66
CA SER A 21 -29.49 4.88 1.32
C SER A 21 -28.53 6.03 0.98
N LEU A 22 -28.83 7.25 1.43
CA LEU A 22 -27.95 8.40 1.24
C LEU A 22 -26.68 8.30 2.10
N VAL A 23 -26.80 7.78 3.33
CA VAL A 23 -25.66 7.56 4.23
C VAL A 23 -24.73 6.48 3.68
N THR A 24 -25.26 5.35 3.20
CA THR A 24 -24.43 4.28 2.61
C THR A 24 -23.71 4.73 1.35
N LEU A 25 -24.35 5.54 0.50
CA LEU A 25 -23.74 6.08 -0.71
C LEU A 25 -22.58 7.04 -0.40
N SER A 26 -22.70 7.82 0.68
CA SER A 26 -21.69 8.80 1.09
C SER A 26 -20.45 8.17 1.73
N THR A 27 -20.53 6.91 2.20
CA THR A 27 -19.41 6.20 2.84
C THR A 27 -18.55 5.36 1.88
N HIS A 28 -18.94 5.20 0.62
CA HIS A 28 -18.09 4.54 -0.38
C HIS A 28 -17.08 5.54 -0.96
N HIS A 29 -15.89 5.63 -0.34
CA HIS A 29 -14.71 6.19 -1.01
C HIS A 29 -14.43 5.39 -2.28
N PRO A 30 -14.37 6.00 -3.49
CA PRO A 30 -13.86 5.29 -4.65
C PRO A 30 -12.36 5.17 -4.46
N LEU A 31 -11.95 3.99 -4.05
CA LEU A 31 -10.55 3.65 -4.01
C LEU A 31 -9.99 3.71 -5.42
N GLN A 32 -8.90 4.47 -5.57
CA GLN A 32 -8.17 4.64 -6.83
C GLN A 32 -7.94 3.27 -7.46
N SER A 33 -8.84 2.92 -8.37
CA SER A 33 -8.71 1.74 -9.20
C SER A 33 -7.69 2.09 -10.26
N TYR A 34 -6.48 1.57 -10.11
CA TYR A 34 -5.53 1.60 -11.20
C TYR A 34 -6.00 0.57 -12.23
N VAL A 35 -6.24 1.05 -13.46
CA VAL A 35 -6.50 0.20 -14.61
C VAL A 35 -5.18 0.03 -15.34
N ASP A 36 -4.69 -1.21 -15.40
CA ASP A 36 -3.51 -1.55 -16.20
C ASP A 36 -3.85 -1.40 -17.70
N PRO A 37 -3.19 -0.49 -18.45
CA PRO A 37 -3.48 -0.28 -19.88
C PRO A 37 -3.16 -1.49 -20.78
N LEU A 38 -2.31 -2.41 -20.33
CA LEU A 38 -1.90 -3.59 -21.10
C LEU A 38 -2.82 -4.79 -20.86
N THR A 39 -3.47 -4.89 -19.69
CA THR A 39 -4.27 -6.08 -19.31
C THR A 39 -5.75 -5.80 -19.01
N GLY A 40 -6.14 -4.55 -18.78
CA GLY A 40 -7.54 -4.16 -18.55
C GLY A 40 -8.15 -4.63 -17.23
N LYS A 41 -7.34 -5.10 -16.27
CA LYS A 41 -7.79 -5.50 -14.93
C LYS A 41 -7.86 -4.31 -13.96
N ILE A 42 -8.84 -4.35 -13.06
CA ILE A 42 -9.11 -3.30 -12.06
C ILE A 42 -8.54 -3.72 -10.70
N PHE A 43 -7.59 -2.94 -10.18
CA PHE A 43 -7.03 -3.11 -8.83
C PHE A 43 -7.45 -1.92 -7.96
N GLY A 44 -8.39 -2.08 -7.00
CA GLY A 44 -8.79 -0.94 -6.16
C GLY A 44 -9.94 -1.11 -5.17
N GLU A 45 -9.97 -2.15 -4.33
CA GLU A 45 -10.91 -2.19 -3.18
C GLU A 45 -10.21 -2.18 -1.80
N GLY A 46 -8.95 -1.71 -1.71
CA GLY A 46 -8.29 -1.48 -0.41
C GLY A 46 -7.31 -0.31 -0.45
N GLY A 47 -7.52 0.69 0.40
CA GLY A 47 -6.89 2.02 0.31
C GLY A 47 -5.87 2.40 1.35
N VAL A 48 -5.00 3.34 1.00
CA VAL A 48 -4.24 4.17 1.94
C VAL A 48 -4.18 5.59 1.39
N GLU A 49 -4.89 6.53 2.02
CA GLU A 49 -4.68 7.97 1.80
C GLU A 49 -3.89 8.60 2.97
N LYS A 50 -2.80 9.26 2.56
CA LYS A 50 -2.23 10.57 2.93
C LYS A 50 -1.93 10.98 4.40
N SER A 51 -0.66 11.33 4.62
CA SER A 51 -0.21 12.45 5.49
C SER A 51 1.15 12.93 4.95
N SER A 52 1.20 14.06 4.23
CA SER A 52 1.46 15.43 4.69
C SER A 52 2.93 15.69 5.03
N SER A 53 3.53 16.52 4.18
CA SER A 53 4.87 17.09 4.28
C SER A 53 4.93 18.07 5.45
N ASP A 54 5.77 17.82 6.44
CA ASP A 54 6.34 18.88 7.28
C ASP A 54 7.58 18.39 8.06
N VAL A 55 8.57 19.28 8.11
CA VAL A 55 9.77 19.30 8.97
C VAL A 55 11.02 18.51 8.52
N LEU A 56 12.01 19.26 8.01
CA LEU A 56 13.44 18.92 8.00
C LEU A 56 13.99 18.93 9.44
N VAL A 57 13.72 17.87 10.19
CA VAL A 57 14.53 17.46 11.33
C VAL A 57 15.19 16.16 10.91
N ALA A 58 16.44 15.96 11.30
CA ALA A 58 17.10 14.66 11.27
C ALA A 58 16.36 13.70 12.23
N HIS A 59 15.12 13.38 11.89
CA HIS A 59 14.29 12.41 12.54
C HIS A 59 14.86 11.07 12.05
N GLU A 60 15.43 10.27 12.96
CA GLU A 60 15.60 8.85 12.70
C GLU A 60 14.29 8.38 12.04
N MET A 61 14.34 7.75 10.86
CA MET A 61 13.14 7.35 10.14
C MET A 61 12.38 6.29 10.95
N SER A 62 11.58 6.78 11.91
CA SER A 62 10.66 6.05 12.74
C SER A 62 9.60 5.49 11.80
N GLY A 63 9.73 4.22 11.45
CA GLY A 63 8.98 3.60 10.37
C GLY A 63 9.79 2.62 9.54
N VAL A 64 11.12 2.80 9.47
CA VAL A 64 12.00 1.84 8.76
C VAL A 64 12.15 0.55 9.56
N ARG A 65 12.29 0.65 10.89
CA ARG A 65 12.44 -0.51 11.78
C ARG A 65 11.07 -1.00 12.25
N GLY A 66 10.76 -2.26 11.96
CA GLY A 66 9.58 -2.96 12.50
C GLY A 66 9.19 -4.19 11.70
N GLY A 67 8.14 -4.88 12.15
CA GLY A 67 7.65 -6.11 11.53
C GLY A 67 6.88 -5.88 10.23
N VAL A 68 6.51 -6.99 9.62
CA VAL A 68 5.62 -7.07 8.45
C VAL A 68 4.22 -6.60 8.83
N ILE A 69 3.64 -5.71 8.02
CA ILE A 69 2.29 -5.17 8.23
C ILE A 69 1.28 -5.83 7.27
N MET A 70 1.77 -6.39 6.16
CA MET A 70 0.92 -6.92 5.09
C MET A 70 0.38 -8.31 5.39
N PRO A 71 -0.88 -8.62 5.01
CA PRO A 71 -1.47 -9.94 5.16
C PRO A 71 -0.91 -10.95 4.15
N LYS A 72 -1.24 -12.23 4.35
CA LYS A 72 -0.86 -13.31 3.44
C LYS A 72 -1.48 -13.12 2.05
N LEU A 73 -0.71 -13.35 0.99
CA LEU A 73 -1.23 -13.30 -0.39
C LEU A 73 -1.51 -14.72 -0.93
N GLY A 74 -2.78 -15.11 -0.93
CA GLY A 74 -3.21 -16.47 -1.30
C GLY A 74 -3.19 -16.80 -2.80
N ASN A 75 -3.32 -15.80 -3.69
CA ASN A 75 -3.38 -16.03 -5.13
C ASN A 75 -1.98 -16.21 -5.74
N ALA A 76 -1.66 -17.42 -6.21
CA ALA A 76 -0.34 -17.76 -6.73
C ALA A 76 0.05 -16.98 -8.00
N THR A 77 -0.90 -16.76 -8.93
CA THR A 77 -0.63 -16.00 -10.17
C THR A 77 -0.33 -14.55 -9.87
N ALA A 78 -1.17 -13.91 -9.04
CA ALA A 78 -0.97 -12.52 -8.64
C ALA A 78 0.34 -12.34 -7.84
N LYS A 79 0.67 -13.30 -6.97
CA LYS A 79 1.95 -13.34 -6.23
C LYS A 79 3.16 -13.41 -7.16
N ALA A 80 3.09 -14.24 -8.21
CA ALA A 80 4.17 -14.37 -9.18
C ALA A 80 4.34 -13.12 -10.05
N GLU A 81 3.22 -12.51 -10.49
CA GLU A 81 3.22 -11.24 -11.22
C GLU A 81 3.80 -10.09 -10.39
N LEU A 82 3.31 -9.95 -9.15
CA LEU A 82 3.84 -8.98 -8.19
C LEU A 82 5.34 -9.17 -7.99
N GLY A 83 5.80 -10.41 -7.78
CA GLY A 83 7.22 -10.74 -7.65
C GLY A 83 8.06 -10.26 -8.84
N ARG A 84 7.64 -10.57 -10.07
CA ARG A 84 8.35 -10.14 -11.28
C ARG A 84 8.41 -8.63 -11.41
N SER A 85 7.29 -7.93 -11.17
CA SER A 85 7.21 -6.48 -11.26
C SER A 85 8.10 -5.80 -10.22
N THR A 86 8.09 -6.28 -8.97
CA THR A 86 8.95 -5.74 -7.91
C THR A 86 10.42 -6.00 -8.18
N TRP A 87 10.80 -7.22 -8.60
CA TRP A 87 12.19 -7.50 -9.00
C TRP A 87 12.65 -6.61 -10.13
N LYS A 88 11.80 -6.37 -11.13
CA LYS A 88 12.12 -5.45 -12.23
C LYS A 88 12.37 -4.03 -11.73
N LEU A 89 11.52 -3.52 -10.84
CA LEU A 89 11.71 -2.20 -10.21
C LEU A 89 13.03 -2.13 -9.44
N MET A 90 13.27 -3.08 -8.53
CA MET A 90 14.46 -3.10 -7.68
C MET A 90 15.74 -3.15 -8.51
N HIS A 91 15.83 -4.09 -9.46
CA HIS A 91 17.01 -4.20 -10.33
C HIS A 91 17.23 -2.95 -11.19
N THR A 92 16.16 -2.38 -11.75
CA THR A 92 16.29 -1.17 -12.58
C THR A 92 16.75 0.01 -11.73
N MET A 93 16.22 0.17 -10.52
CA MET A 93 16.64 1.20 -9.58
C MET A 93 18.11 1.04 -9.18
N THR A 94 18.54 -0.17 -8.79
CA THR A 94 19.94 -0.41 -8.37
C THR A 94 20.93 -0.26 -9.51
N LEU A 95 20.57 -0.64 -10.74
CA LEU A 95 21.42 -0.45 -11.92
C LEU A 95 21.59 1.03 -12.31
N ARG A 96 20.67 1.89 -11.89
CA ARG A 96 20.69 3.33 -12.17
C ARG A 96 21.19 4.14 -10.99
N PHE A 97 21.49 3.51 -9.85
CA PHE A 97 22.01 4.16 -8.67
C PHE A 97 23.41 4.73 -8.95
N PRO A 98 23.80 5.89 -8.38
CA PRO A 98 25.09 6.49 -8.67
C PRO A 98 26.26 5.61 -8.22
N ASP A 99 27.38 5.64 -8.95
CA ASP A 99 28.61 4.94 -8.56
C ASP A 99 29.19 5.50 -7.25
N LYS A 100 29.07 6.81 -7.06
CA LYS A 100 29.56 7.55 -5.88
C LYS A 100 28.39 8.25 -5.18
N PRO A 101 27.55 7.50 -4.45
CA PRO A 101 26.39 8.06 -3.78
C PRO A 101 26.82 8.90 -2.57
N THR A 102 26.11 9.99 -2.34
CA THR A 102 26.14 10.78 -1.11
C THR A 102 25.59 9.98 0.07
N GLU A 103 25.93 10.36 1.30
CA GLU A 103 25.44 9.67 2.50
C GLU A 103 23.91 9.64 2.59
N ASP A 104 23.24 10.69 2.10
CA ASP A 104 21.78 10.75 2.03
C ASP A 104 21.21 9.71 1.05
N GLU A 105 21.75 9.65 -0.17
CA GLU A 105 21.32 8.66 -1.19
C GLU A 105 21.51 7.22 -0.70
N ARG A 106 22.59 6.96 0.05
CA ARG A 106 22.84 5.64 0.65
C ARG A 106 21.78 5.28 1.69
N LYS A 107 21.48 6.21 2.60
CA LYS A 107 20.43 6.04 3.60
C LYS A 107 19.05 5.89 2.97
N ALA A 108 18.78 6.62 1.89
CA ALA A 108 17.54 6.50 1.13
C ALA A 108 17.40 5.11 0.52
N LEU A 109 18.46 4.58 -0.11
CA LEU A 109 18.47 3.24 -0.69
C LEU A 109 18.32 2.15 0.39
N GLU A 110 19.05 2.24 1.49
CA GLU A 110 18.92 1.33 2.62
C GLU A 110 17.49 1.33 3.17
N SER A 111 16.93 2.52 3.37
CA SER A 111 15.57 2.69 3.86
C SER A 111 14.52 2.13 2.90
N PHE A 112 14.73 2.29 1.58
CA PHE A 112 13.86 1.69 0.57
C PHE A 112 13.75 0.17 0.75
N PHE A 113 14.86 -0.54 0.95
CA PHE A 113 14.84 -2.00 1.11
C PHE A 113 14.12 -2.42 2.40
N TYR A 114 14.41 -1.76 3.52
CA TYR A 114 13.74 -2.05 4.79
C TYR A 114 12.24 -1.73 4.75
N LEU A 115 11.84 -0.58 4.19
CA LEU A 115 10.43 -0.22 4.03
C LEU A 115 9.71 -1.17 3.07
N THR A 116 10.35 -1.54 1.96
CA THR A 116 9.83 -2.56 1.03
C THR A 116 9.58 -3.86 1.79
N SER A 117 10.50 -4.30 2.65
CA SER A 117 10.31 -5.52 3.44
C SER A 117 9.14 -5.47 4.43
N ARG A 118 8.69 -4.27 4.84
CA ARG A 118 7.53 -4.12 5.73
C ARG A 118 6.21 -4.03 4.98
N LEU A 119 6.25 -3.34 3.84
CA LEU A 119 5.08 -2.95 3.04
C LEU A 119 4.85 -3.85 1.82
N TYR A 120 5.70 -4.86 1.58
CA TYR A 120 5.56 -5.76 0.44
C TYR A 120 4.21 -6.49 0.50
N PRO A 121 3.35 -6.42 -0.54
CA PRO A 121 1.96 -6.89 -0.50
C PRO A 121 1.83 -8.42 -0.62
N CYS A 122 2.64 -9.14 0.13
CA CYS A 122 2.63 -10.57 0.39
C CYS A 122 3.31 -10.79 1.74
N GLY A 123 2.54 -10.95 2.82
CA GLY A 123 3.07 -10.97 4.20
C GLY A 123 4.07 -12.10 4.47
N GLU A 124 3.85 -13.28 3.90
CA GLU A 124 4.80 -14.38 4.00
C GLU A 124 6.08 -14.09 3.22
N CYS A 125 5.98 -13.47 2.03
CA CYS A 125 7.16 -13.06 1.26
C CYS A 125 7.94 -11.96 1.98
N ALA A 126 7.24 -11.00 2.58
CA ALA A 126 7.79 -9.90 3.35
C ALA A 126 8.58 -10.42 4.57
N THR A 127 8.05 -11.45 5.24
CA THR A 127 8.69 -12.11 6.38
C THR A 127 10.01 -12.75 5.97
N GLU A 128 10.00 -13.52 4.87
CA GLU A 128 11.21 -14.12 4.32
C GLU A 128 12.22 -13.04 3.85
N PHE A 129 11.72 -11.96 3.24
CA PHE A 129 12.59 -10.87 2.81
C PHE A 129 13.25 -10.16 3.99
N GLN A 130 12.54 -9.94 5.09
CA GLN A 130 13.15 -9.43 6.33
C GLN A 130 14.22 -10.37 6.90
N ALA A 131 14.01 -11.69 6.83
CA ALA A 131 15.01 -12.66 7.25
C ALA A 131 16.28 -12.59 6.37
N LEU A 132 16.10 -12.42 5.06
CA LEU A 132 17.20 -12.21 4.12
C LEU A 132 17.97 -10.92 4.44
N LEU A 133 17.28 -9.80 4.69
CA LEU A 133 17.92 -8.52 5.02
C LEU A 133 18.70 -8.58 6.34
N LYS A 134 18.23 -9.35 7.33
CA LYS A 134 18.98 -9.57 8.58
C LYS A 134 20.30 -10.31 8.34
N LYS A 135 20.31 -11.26 7.41
CA LYS A 135 21.50 -12.06 7.07
C LYS A 135 22.43 -11.30 6.11
N TYR A 136 21.85 -10.56 5.18
CA TYR A 136 22.54 -9.83 4.11
C TYR A 136 22.00 -8.39 4.05
N PRO A 137 22.51 -7.50 4.92
CA PRO A 137 22.09 -6.10 4.91
C PRO A 137 22.44 -5.43 3.57
N PRO A 138 21.64 -4.45 3.10
CA PRO A 138 21.90 -3.76 1.84
C PRO A 138 23.29 -3.10 1.81
N GLN A 139 24.05 -3.37 0.76
CA GLN A 139 25.38 -2.80 0.57
C GLN A 139 25.29 -1.55 -0.33
N ALA A 140 24.97 -0.40 0.25
CA ALA A 140 24.79 0.86 -0.50
C ALA A 140 26.09 1.67 -0.67
N ARG A 141 27.29 1.09 -0.53
CA ARG A 141 28.55 1.85 -0.53
C ARG A 141 28.98 2.34 -1.90
N THR A 142 28.97 1.47 -2.90
CA THR A 142 29.48 1.73 -4.26
C THR A 142 28.98 0.61 -5.16
N LEU A 143 28.54 0.90 -6.39
CA LEU A 143 28.42 -0.12 -7.44
C LEU A 143 29.84 -0.49 -7.88
N THR A 144 30.39 -1.58 -7.33
CA THR A 144 31.60 -2.18 -7.89
C THR A 144 31.19 -2.94 -9.15
N THR A 145 31.44 -2.35 -10.32
CA THR A 145 31.47 -3.10 -11.58
C THR A 145 32.84 -3.75 -11.73
#